data_AF-A0A952QBE5-F1
#
_entry.id   AF-A0A952QBE5-F1
#
_cell.length_a   1.000
_cell.length_b   1.000
_cell.length_c   1.000
_cell.angle_alpha   90.00
_cell.angle_beta   90.00
_cell.angle_gamma   90.00
#
_symmetry.space_group_name_H-M   'P 1'
#
loop_
_entity.id
_entity.type
_entity.pdbx_description
1 polymer ?
#
loop_
_entity_poly.entity_id
_entity_poly.type
_entity_poly.pdbx_seq_one_letter_code
_entity_poly.pdbx_strand_id
1 'polypeptide(L)'
;MKTTFDLPEWLVEDIKRLARSRRTTARNIVQQSLVRTLRENENDQQFVLQDASTPGWQSMRPELRGVPLHELVLKSYEDRV
;
A
#
# COMPACT_ATOMS: atom_id res chain seq x y z
N MET A 1 5.86 -27.16 17.61
CA MET A 1 6.46 -27.06 18.96
C MET A 1 5.56 -26.23 19.86
N LYS A 2 5.63 -26.42 21.19
CA LYS A 2 4.91 -25.58 22.16
C LYS A 2 5.89 -24.54 22.69
N THR A 3 5.50 -23.28 22.60
CA THR A 3 6.28 -22.15 23.11
C THR A 3 5.40 -21.40 24.10
N THR A 4 5.97 -21.03 25.23
CA THR A 4 5.30 -20.25 26.27
C THR A 4 5.83 -18.82 26.21
N PHE A 5 4.94 -17.84 26.26
CA PHE A 5 5.27 -16.42 26.31
C PHE A 5 4.52 -15.79 27.48
N ASP A 6 5.20 -14.90 28.20
CA ASP A 6 4.54 -14.06 29.19
C ASP A 6 3.93 -12.86 28.48
N LEU A 7 2.60 -12.81 28.45
CA LEU A 7 1.82 -11.75 27.82
C LEU A 7 0.94 -11.08 28.87
N PRO A 8 0.68 -9.78 28.75
CA PRO A 8 -0.23 -9.10 29.67
C PRO A 8 -1.66 -9.64 29.49
N GLU A 9 -2.39 -9.77 30.60
CA GLU A 9 -3.72 -10.40 30.62
C GLU A 9 -4.70 -9.74 29.65
N TRP A 10 -4.72 -8.41 29.62
CA TRP A 10 -5.62 -7.64 28.72
C TRP A 10 -5.45 -8.04 27.25
N LEU A 11 -4.21 -8.32 26.81
CA LEU A 11 -3.92 -8.72 25.44
C LEU A 11 -4.43 -10.13 25.15
N VAL A 12 -4.28 -11.03 26.13
CA VAL A 12 -4.77 -12.41 26.02
C VAL A 12 -6.30 -12.42 25.91
N GLU A 13 -6.99 -11.61 26.71
CA GLU A 13 -8.45 -11.46 26.65
C GLU A 13 -8.92 -10.97 25.28
N ASP A 14 -8.26 -9.93 24.74
CA ASP A 14 -8.64 -9.38 23.44
C ASP A 14 -8.34 -10.31 22.28
N ILE A 15 -7.21 -11.05 22.32
CA ILE A 15 -6.92 -12.09 21.33
C ILE A 15 -7.98 -13.20 21.39
N LYS A 16 -8.41 -13.63 22.59
CA LYS A 16 -9.48 -14.63 22.74
C LYS A 16 -10.81 -14.11 22.19
N ARG A 17 -11.16 -12.85 22.45
CA ARG A 17 -12.36 -12.19 21.91
C ARG A 17 -12.33 -12.15 20.38
N LEU A 18 -11.19 -11.75 19.81
CA LEU A 18 -10.97 -11.70 18.37
C LEU A 18 -11.08 -13.09 17.74
N ALA A 19 -10.46 -14.10 18.35
CA ALA A 19 -10.51 -15.48 17.89
C ALA A 19 -11.95 -16.00 17.81
N ARG A 20 -12.78 -15.73 18.84
CA ARG A 20 -14.20 -16.09 18.84
C ARG A 20 -14.95 -15.41 17.69
N SER A 21 -14.77 -14.10 17.51
CA SER A 21 -15.44 -13.34 16.44
C SER A 21 -15.11 -13.86 15.04
N ARG A 22 -13.86 -14.31 14.83
CA ARG A 22 -13.35 -14.83 13.55
C ARG A 22 -13.51 -16.35 13.40
N ARG A 23 -14.20 -17.02 14.34
CA ARG A 23 -14.35 -18.50 14.39
C ARG A 23 -13.01 -19.24 14.24
N THR A 24 -11.98 -18.76 14.93
CA THR A 24 -10.62 -19.31 14.89
C THR A 24 -10.06 -19.45 16.31
N THR A 25 -8.79 -19.83 16.44
CA THR A 25 -8.11 -20.00 17.73
C THR A 25 -7.17 -18.83 18.03
N ALA A 26 -6.95 -18.54 19.31
CA ALA A 26 -5.95 -17.55 19.74
C ALA A 26 -4.55 -17.88 19.20
N ARG A 27 -4.20 -19.18 19.15
CA ARG A 27 -2.97 -19.67 18.54
C ARG A 27 -2.85 -19.27 17.07
N ASN A 28 -3.91 -19.44 16.28
CA ASN A 28 -3.89 -19.07 14.86
C ASN A 28 -3.74 -17.57 14.68
N ILE A 29 -4.40 -16.74 15.50
CA ILE A 29 -4.25 -15.29 15.46
C ILE A 29 -2.79 -14.89 15.75
N VAL A 30 -2.18 -15.45 16.79
CA VAL A 30 -0.78 -15.19 17.15
C VAL A 30 0.15 -15.64 16.02
N GLN A 31 -0.04 -16.85 15.49
CA GLN A 31 0.77 -17.37 14.40
C GLN A 31 0.69 -16.49 13.14
N GLN A 32 -0.51 -16.07 12.74
CA GLN A 32 -0.71 -15.17 11.59
C GLN A 32 -0.03 -13.83 11.81
N SER A 33 -0.12 -13.29 13.03
CA SER A 33 0.52 -12.02 13.38
C SER A 33 2.04 -12.13 13.30
N LEU A 34 2.63 -13.19 13.86
CA LEU A 34 4.08 -13.43 13.78
C LEU A 34 4.57 -13.60 12.34
N VAL A 35 3.85 -14.39 11.52
CA VAL A 35 4.18 -14.54 10.10
C VAL A 35 4.11 -13.20 9.37
N ARG A 36 3.10 -12.38 9.67
CA ARG A 36 2.96 -11.05 9.10
C ARG A 36 4.13 -10.15 9.49
N THR A 37 4.50 -10.11 10.77
CA THR A 37 5.63 -9.30 11.26
C THR A 37 6.96 -9.71 10.59
N LEU A 38 7.20 -11.01 10.41
CA LEU A 38 8.40 -11.49 9.71
C LEU A 38 8.41 -11.05 8.24
N ARG A 39 7.27 -11.16 7.56
CA ARG A 39 7.14 -10.69 6.17
C ARG A 39 7.30 -9.19 6.05
N GLU A 40 6.76 -8.42 6.97
CA GLU A 40 6.94 -6.96 6.99
C GLU A 40 8.43 -6.62 7.12
N ASN A 41 9.17 -7.30 7.99
CA ASN A 41 10.62 -7.13 8.13
C ASN A 41 11.42 -7.62 6.91
N GLU A 42 11.00 -8.70 6.24
CA GLU A 42 11.63 -9.14 4.99
C GLU A 42 11.37 -8.18 3.82
N ASN A 43 10.19 -7.54 3.82
CA ASN A 43 9.76 -6.59 2.80
C ASN A 43 10.06 -5.14 3.18
N ASP A 44 10.90 -4.90 4.19
CA ASP A 44 11.38 -3.57 4.62
C ASP A 44 12.36 -2.95 3.61
N GLN A 45 12.28 -3.37 2.34
CA GLN A 45 12.74 -2.56 1.23
C GLN A 45 11.95 -1.26 1.25
N GLN A 46 12.69 -0.17 1.45
CA GLN A 46 12.16 1.19 1.40
C GLN A 46 11.22 1.32 0.20
N PHE A 47 9.95 1.66 0.43
CA PHE A 47 9.03 1.93 -0.65
C PHE A 47 9.56 3.12 -1.44
N VAL A 48 10.17 2.84 -2.60
CA VAL A 48 10.61 3.87 -3.54
C VAL A 48 9.46 4.15 -4.48
N LEU A 49 8.92 5.37 -4.41
CA LEU A 49 8.00 5.84 -5.44
C LEU A 49 8.69 5.71 -6.79
N GLN A 50 8.08 4.96 -7.71
CA GLN A 50 8.56 4.92 -9.08
C GLN A 50 8.54 6.34 -9.63
N ASP A 51 9.62 6.73 -10.32
CA ASP A 51 9.69 8.02 -10.96
C ASP A 51 8.62 8.09 -12.07
N ALA A 52 7.49 8.71 -11.73
CA ALA A 52 6.39 8.98 -12.62
C ALA A 52 6.48 10.38 -13.24
N SER A 53 7.65 11.03 -13.14
CA SER A 53 7.88 12.33 -13.77
C SER A 53 7.73 12.17 -15.27
N THR A 54 6.78 12.88 -15.84
CA THR A 54 6.75 13.10 -17.28
C THR A 54 7.77 14.18 -17.61
N PRO A 55 8.49 14.07 -18.74
CA PRO A 55 9.29 15.19 -19.19
C PRO A 55 8.31 16.38 -19.34
N GLY A 56 8.64 17.49 -18.67
CA GLY A 56 7.71 18.57 -18.43
C GLY A 56 7.31 19.31 -19.71
N TRP A 57 6.74 20.50 -19.58
CA TRP A 57 6.30 21.32 -20.71
C TRP A 57 7.36 21.53 -21.82
N GLN A 58 8.64 21.41 -21.50
CA GLN A 58 9.76 21.53 -22.44
C GLN A 58 9.89 20.36 -23.43
N SER A 59 9.28 19.21 -23.17
CA SER A 59 9.21 18.07 -24.11
C SER A 59 7.90 18.02 -24.90
N MET A 60 7.05 19.05 -24.78
CA MET A 60 5.95 19.20 -25.74
C MET A 60 6.52 19.35 -27.15
N ARG A 61 5.82 18.74 -28.11
CA ARG A 61 6.19 18.87 -29.51
C ARG A 61 6.32 20.35 -29.89
N PRO A 62 7.27 20.73 -30.76
CA PRO A 62 7.54 22.12 -31.10
C PRO A 62 6.30 22.95 -31.44
N GLU A 63 5.28 22.32 -32.04
CA GLU A 63 4.03 22.92 -32.51
C GLU A 63 3.08 23.31 -31.38
N LEU A 64 3.31 22.82 -30.16
CA LEU A 64 2.48 23.08 -28.99
C LEU A 64 3.10 24.14 -28.06
N ARG A 65 4.29 24.67 -28.38
CA ARG A 65 4.94 25.73 -27.62
C ARG A 65 4.24 27.07 -27.84
N GLY A 66 3.91 27.76 -26.75
CA GLY A 66 3.22 29.06 -26.77
C GLY A 66 1.70 28.98 -26.96
N VAL A 67 1.15 27.77 -27.09
CA VAL A 67 -0.30 27.55 -27.14
C VAL A 67 -0.88 27.75 -25.73
N PRO A 68 -1.96 28.53 -25.57
CA PRO A 68 -2.65 28.66 -24.29
C PRO A 68 -3.12 27.31 -23.76
N LEU A 69 -3.07 27.11 -22.44
CA LEU A 69 -3.44 25.84 -21.80
C LEU A 69 -4.84 25.35 -22.20
N HIS A 70 -5.80 26.27 -22.40
CA HIS A 70 -7.18 25.92 -22.76
C HIS A 70 -7.29 25.25 -24.14
N GLU A 71 -6.49 25.67 -25.13
CA GLU A 71 -6.51 25.06 -26.47
C GLU A 71 -5.85 23.67 -26.48
N LEU A 72 -4.85 23.47 -25.63
CA LEU A 72 -4.18 22.18 -25.48
C LEU A 72 -5.09 21.15 -24.82
N VAL A 73 -5.86 21.58 -23.84
CA VAL A 73 -6.90 20.76 -23.21
C VAL A 73 -7.94 20.36 -24.25
N LEU A 74 -8.44 21.29 -25.07
CA LEU A 74 -9.40 20.99 -26.14
C LEU A 74 -8.86 19.97 -27.14
N LYS A 75 -7.63 20.15 -27.65
CA LYS A 75 -6.97 19.19 -28.56
C LYS A 75 -6.83 17.79 -27.96
N SER A 76 -6.61 17.67 -26.64
CA SER A 76 -6.49 16.36 -25.98
C SER A 76 -7.80 15.55 -25.99
N TYR A 77 -8.94 16.20 -26.21
CA TYR A 77 -10.25 15.54 -26.33
C TYR A 77 -10.62 15.21 -27.78
N GLU A 78 -9.95 15.79 -28.77
CA GLU A 78 -10.19 15.51 -30.20
C GLU A 78 -9.71 14.11 -30.59
N ASP A 79 -8.62 13.62 -29.99
CA ASP A 79 -8.07 12.26 -30.22
C ASP A 79 -8.88 11.14 -29.50
N ARG A 80 -9.98 11.47 -28.80
CA ARG A 80 -10.80 10.52 -28.03
C ARG A 80 -12.13 10.14 -28.69
N VAL A 81 -12.33 10.51 -29.96
CA VAL A 81 -13.50 10.14 -30.79
C VAL A 81 -13.06 9.24 -31.93
#